data_AF-A0A3D1AX52-F1
#
_entry.id   AF-A0A3D1AX52-F1
#
_cell.length_a   1.000
_cell.length_b   1.000
_cell.length_c   1.000
_cell.angle_alpha   90.00
_cell.angle_beta   90.00
_cell.angle_gamma   90.00
#
_symmetry.space_group_name_H-M   'P 1'
#
loop_
_entity.id
_entity.type
_entity.pdbx_description
1 polymer ?
#
loop_
_entity_poly.entity_id
_entity_poly.type
_entity_poly.pdbx_seq_one_letter_code
_entity_poly.pdbx_strand_id
1 'polypeptide(L)'
;PKSDAMLSRWAAPEFSTDWGLRDVSAREPIYDPISYHQGSVWPLFTGWTSLAEYRAGRTLSGYAHLMQNAGLTFTQDPGAATELLSGDYFQPLGRSTSHQMWSSAMILTPALRGLFGLGWNAAQHTLSVNPHLPASWEHARLHNVPLGAARVDLEMSREGGKLIIRGRASGEALCLAAHAEPANGPCSAELTLPLPAVELELPHALPDPGSSTSQLKAVGEQWSANQLMLTLEAPGGSSHDLFLRRNAGNVHVTGAELLPNRIRVRFPQGSGYQTQVVKFTW
;
A
#
# COMPACT_ATOMS: atom_id res chain seq x y z
N PRO A 1 -5.80 13.21 14.82
CA PRO A 1 -4.76 14.27 14.83
C PRO A 1 -3.33 13.76 15.10
N LYS A 2 -3.09 12.94 16.14
CA LYS A 2 -1.74 12.41 16.47
C LYS A 2 -1.29 11.22 15.60
N SER A 3 -2.23 10.45 15.04
CA SER A 3 -1.94 9.30 14.20
C SER A 3 -1.26 9.69 12.88
N ASP A 4 -1.68 10.80 12.26
CA ASP A 4 -1.18 11.24 10.96
C ASP A 4 0.31 11.57 10.99
N ALA A 5 0.77 12.24 12.05
CA ALA A 5 2.18 12.55 12.24
C ALA A 5 3.04 11.27 12.34
N MET A 6 2.55 10.23 13.02
CA MET A 6 3.29 8.96 13.12
C MET A 6 3.27 8.18 11.81
N LEU A 7 2.15 8.17 11.09
CA LEU A 7 2.08 7.54 9.76
C LEU A 7 3.06 8.20 8.78
N SER A 8 3.21 9.54 8.83
CA SER A 8 4.22 10.23 8.02
C SER A 8 5.64 9.80 8.37
N ARG A 9 5.92 9.63 9.67
CA ARG A 9 7.21 9.13 10.15
C ARG A 9 7.49 7.70 9.70
N TRP A 10 6.51 6.80 9.80
CA TRP A 10 6.65 5.42 9.34
C TRP A 10 6.94 5.33 7.84
N ALA A 11 6.26 6.13 7.03
CA ALA A 11 6.50 6.19 5.59
C ALA A 11 7.82 6.90 5.21
N ALA A 12 8.38 7.73 6.09
CA ALA A 12 9.63 8.45 5.86
C ALA A 12 10.86 7.52 5.95
N PRO A 13 12.00 7.90 5.32
CA PRO A 13 13.21 7.07 5.28
C PRO A 13 13.84 6.79 6.65
N GLU A 14 13.41 7.49 7.71
CA GLU A 14 13.82 7.19 9.08
C GLU A 14 13.30 5.83 9.58
N PHE A 15 12.18 5.34 9.05
CA PHE A 15 11.59 4.03 9.34
C PHE A 15 11.53 3.15 8.08
N SER A 16 10.98 3.67 6.98
CA SER A 16 10.78 2.94 5.74
C SER A 16 12.10 2.79 4.95
N THR A 17 12.53 1.55 4.75
CA THR A 17 13.59 1.19 3.81
C THR A 17 12.99 0.83 2.45
N ASP A 18 13.80 0.33 1.53
CA ASP A 18 13.33 -0.18 0.23
C ASP A 18 12.90 -1.66 0.31
N TRP A 19 13.05 -2.29 1.48
CA TRP A 19 12.74 -3.71 1.73
C TRP A 19 11.84 -3.93 2.96
N GLY A 20 11.34 -2.85 3.58
CA GLY A 20 10.39 -2.91 4.67
C GLY A 20 10.57 -1.80 5.70
N LEU A 21 9.99 -1.98 6.88
CA LEU A 21 9.97 -1.01 7.95
C LEU A 21 10.90 -1.42 9.09
N ARG A 22 11.77 -0.50 9.53
CA ARG A 22 12.51 -0.63 10.79
C ARG A 22 11.54 -0.61 11.97
N ASP A 23 11.83 -1.37 13.01
CA ASP A 23 11.06 -1.37 14.25
C ASP A 23 11.32 -0.12 15.12
N VAL A 24 12.52 0.47 15.00
CA VAL A 24 12.94 1.71 15.65
C VAL A 24 13.43 2.72 14.60
N SER A 25 13.20 4.01 14.85
CA SER A 25 13.71 5.07 13.96
C SER A 25 15.23 5.05 13.95
N ALA A 26 15.82 5.19 12.75
CA ALA A 26 17.26 5.32 12.57
C ALA A 26 17.86 6.58 13.23
N ARG A 27 17.03 7.45 13.83
CA ARG A 27 17.44 8.66 14.55
C ARG A 27 17.56 8.45 16.07
N GLU A 28 17.10 7.33 16.60
CA GLU A 28 17.15 7.07 18.04
C GLU A 28 18.53 6.56 18.47
N PRO A 29 19.04 6.95 19.66
CA PRO A 29 20.36 6.50 20.13
C PRO A 29 20.49 4.99 20.32
N ILE A 30 19.37 4.29 20.55
CA ILE A 30 19.34 2.83 20.69
C ILE A 30 19.41 2.11 19.34
N TYR A 31 19.34 2.84 18.22
CA TYR A 31 19.30 2.24 16.90
C TYR A 31 20.55 1.39 16.60
N ASP A 32 20.31 0.11 16.30
CA ASP A 32 21.28 -0.83 15.77
C ASP A 32 20.63 -1.61 14.61
N PRO A 33 21.11 -1.43 13.37
CA PRO A 33 20.50 -2.00 12.16
C PRO A 33 20.57 -3.52 12.10
N ILE A 34 21.30 -4.20 13.00
CA ILE A 34 21.39 -5.66 13.05
C ILE A 34 20.91 -6.24 14.39
N SER A 35 20.37 -5.38 15.27
CA SER A 35 19.78 -5.80 16.53
C SER A 35 18.35 -6.28 16.34
N TYR A 36 17.97 -7.29 17.12
CA TYR A 36 16.69 -7.98 17.01
C TYR A 36 15.49 -7.05 17.27
N HIS A 37 15.59 -6.09 18.21
CA HIS A 37 14.47 -5.22 18.61
C HIS A 37 14.82 -3.71 18.61
N GLN A 38 15.88 -3.33 17.91
CA GLN A 38 16.44 -1.99 18.03
C GLN A 38 16.84 -1.39 16.68
N GLY A 39 16.32 -1.87 15.55
CA GLY A 39 16.62 -1.24 14.26
C GLY A 39 16.56 -2.17 13.05
N SER A 40 16.37 -3.48 13.25
CA SER A 40 16.16 -4.40 12.13
C SER A 40 14.82 -4.18 11.45
N VAL A 41 14.74 -4.59 10.18
CA VAL A 41 13.49 -4.61 9.43
C VAL A 41 12.78 -5.94 9.66
N TRP A 42 11.53 -5.86 10.10
CA TRP A 42 10.66 -7.01 10.32
C TRP A 42 9.52 -6.98 9.30
N PRO A 43 9.35 -8.02 8.47
CA PRO A 43 8.19 -8.10 7.60
C PRO A 43 6.86 -8.12 8.38
N LEU A 44 6.90 -8.61 9.63
CA LEU A 44 5.78 -8.50 10.57
C LEU A 44 5.32 -7.04 10.77
N PHE A 45 6.23 -6.16 11.20
CA PHE A 45 5.90 -4.76 11.46
C PHE A 45 5.61 -4.00 10.16
N THR A 46 6.30 -4.35 9.08
CA THR A 46 6.03 -3.82 7.74
C THR A 46 4.57 -4.07 7.32
N GLY A 47 4.06 -5.29 7.52
CA GLY A 47 2.67 -5.62 7.19
C GLY A 47 1.64 -4.96 8.09
N TRP A 48 1.92 -4.86 9.39
CA TRP A 48 1.04 -4.10 10.30
C TRP A 48 0.97 -2.63 9.94
N THR A 49 2.10 -2.02 9.59
CA THR A 49 2.15 -0.63 9.11
C THR A 49 1.39 -0.48 7.80
N SER A 50 1.60 -1.37 6.82
CA SER A 50 0.82 -1.39 5.58
C SER A 50 -0.69 -1.40 5.85
N LEU A 51 -1.16 -2.30 6.72
CA LEU A 51 -2.58 -2.37 7.09
C LEU A 51 -3.07 -1.09 7.78
N ALA A 52 -2.26 -0.49 8.66
CA ALA A 52 -2.59 0.76 9.34
C ALA A 52 -2.69 1.93 8.36
N GLU A 53 -1.79 2.00 7.38
CA GLU A 53 -1.78 3.02 6.33
C GLU A 53 -3.00 2.92 5.43
N TYR A 54 -3.37 1.71 4.97
CA TYR A 54 -4.62 1.51 4.23
C TYR A 54 -5.84 1.97 5.03
N ARG A 55 -5.93 1.61 6.32
CA ARG A 55 -7.03 2.04 7.20
C ARG A 55 -7.08 3.55 7.44
N ALA A 56 -5.95 4.22 7.28
CA ALA A 56 -5.82 5.67 7.39
C ALA A 56 -5.97 6.40 6.04
N GLY A 57 -6.23 5.68 4.94
CA GLY A 57 -6.33 6.26 3.60
C GLY A 57 -4.98 6.66 2.98
N ARG A 58 -3.86 6.16 3.50
CA ARG A 58 -2.51 6.33 2.96
C ARG A 58 -2.17 5.17 2.04
N THR A 59 -2.90 5.09 0.95
CA THR A 59 -2.89 3.93 0.04
C THR A 59 -1.54 3.75 -0.65
N LEU A 60 -0.84 4.84 -0.97
CA LEU A 60 0.45 4.77 -1.67
C LEU A 60 1.55 4.15 -0.80
N SER A 61 1.67 4.56 0.47
CA SER A 61 2.65 3.98 1.38
C SER A 61 2.21 2.58 1.85
N GLY A 62 0.91 2.37 2.05
CA GLY A 62 0.35 1.04 2.35
C GLY A 62 0.68 0.01 1.27
N TYR A 63 0.56 0.39 0.00
CA TYR A 63 0.93 -0.47 -1.13
C TYR A 63 2.43 -0.68 -1.23
N ALA A 64 3.25 0.35 -1.02
CA ALA A 64 4.71 0.22 -1.02
C ALA A 64 5.18 -0.81 0.03
N HIS A 65 4.72 -0.71 1.28
CA HIS A 65 5.09 -1.67 2.33
C HIS A 65 4.56 -3.09 2.05
N LEU A 66 3.36 -3.23 1.46
CA LEU A 66 2.85 -4.53 1.01
C LEU A 66 3.78 -5.15 -0.05
N MET A 67 4.18 -4.38 -1.06
CA MET A 67 5.01 -4.88 -2.15
C MET A 67 6.45 -5.17 -1.70
N GLN A 68 6.98 -4.43 -0.73
CA GLN A 68 8.25 -4.73 -0.10
C GLN A 68 8.22 -6.12 0.55
N ASN A 69 7.20 -6.41 1.38
CA ASN A 69 7.01 -7.74 1.95
C ASN A 69 6.78 -8.82 0.88
N ALA A 70 5.91 -8.55 -0.10
CA ALA A 70 5.61 -9.53 -1.15
C ALA A 70 6.87 -9.90 -1.95
N GLY A 71 7.71 -8.91 -2.27
CA GLY A 71 8.98 -9.11 -2.96
C GLY A 71 9.93 -10.05 -2.22
N LEU A 72 9.93 -10.03 -0.88
CA LEU A 72 10.80 -10.89 -0.07
C LEU A 72 10.53 -12.39 -0.27
N THR A 73 9.36 -12.77 -0.80
CA THR A 73 8.98 -14.17 -1.06
C THR A 73 9.96 -14.92 -1.97
N PHE A 74 10.78 -14.20 -2.74
CA PHE A 74 11.69 -14.76 -3.75
C PHE A 74 13.16 -14.39 -3.52
N THR A 75 13.50 -13.76 -2.39
CA THR A 75 14.86 -13.24 -2.16
C THR A 75 15.81 -14.27 -1.57
N GLN A 76 15.27 -15.33 -0.98
CA GLN A 76 16.00 -16.49 -0.49
C GLN A 76 15.43 -17.76 -1.13
N ASP A 77 15.04 -18.76 -0.34
CA ASP A 77 14.33 -19.93 -0.85
C ASP A 77 12.93 -19.50 -1.31
N PRO A 78 12.49 -19.86 -2.54
CA PRO A 78 11.18 -19.46 -3.04
C PRO A 78 10.04 -19.87 -2.10
N GLY A 79 9.23 -18.90 -1.70
CA GLY A 79 8.13 -19.08 -0.75
C GLY A 79 8.51 -18.87 0.71
N ALA A 80 9.80 -18.70 1.03
CA ALA A 80 10.26 -18.37 2.37
C ALA A 80 10.28 -16.84 2.57
N ALA A 81 9.61 -16.37 3.62
CA ALA A 81 9.75 -15.00 4.11
C ALA A 81 10.59 -15.01 5.38
N THR A 82 11.74 -14.34 5.34
CA THR A 82 12.64 -14.23 6.49
C THR A 82 12.02 -13.40 7.61
N GLU A 83 12.42 -13.66 8.84
CA GLU A 83 12.01 -12.89 10.00
C GLU A 83 12.65 -11.49 10.05
N LEU A 84 13.94 -11.37 9.74
CA LEU A 84 14.70 -10.13 9.93
C LEU A 84 15.62 -9.82 8.75
N LEU A 85 15.64 -8.55 8.40
CA LEU A 85 16.66 -7.96 7.54
C LEU A 85 17.37 -6.82 8.27
N SER A 86 18.55 -6.45 7.78
CA SER A 86 19.24 -5.28 8.30
C SER A 86 18.40 -4.00 8.10
N GLY A 87 18.48 -3.09 9.06
CA GLY A 87 17.91 -1.75 8.99
C GLY A 87 18.57 -0.86 7.93
N ASP A 88 19.85 -1.06 7.63
CA ASP A 88 20.62 -0.15 6.78
C ASP A 88 20.93 -0.70 5.39
N TYR A 89 20.96 -2.02 5.26
CA TYR A 89 21.30 -2.70 4.01
C TYR A 89 20.26 -3.76 3.67
N PHE A 90 19.98 -3.93 2.38
CA PHE A 90 19.12 -5.01 1.93
C PHE A 90 19.82 -6.36 2.08
N GLN A 91 19.75 -6.93 3.28
CA GLN A 91 20.46 -8.15 3.67
C GLN A 91 19.68 -8.88 4.77
N PRO A 92 19.20 -10.11 4.52
CA PRO A 92 18.69 -10.98 5.59
C PRO A 92 19.75 -11.23 6.66
N LEU A 93 19.34 -11.22 7.92
CA LEU A 93 20.27 -11.49 9.03
C LEU A 93 20.51 -12.99 9.16
N GLY A 94 21.77 -13.43 9.23
CA GLY A 94 22.11 -14.85 9.34
C GLY A 94 21.63 -15.54 10.64
N ARG A 95 21.25 -14.76 11.66
CA ARG A 95 20.68 -15.26 12.93
C ARG A 95 19.15 -15.28 12.96
N SER A 96 18.50 -14.90 11.86
CA SER A 96 17.03 -14.83 11.76
C SER A 96 16.42 -16.17 11.37
N THR A 97 15.14 -16.35 11.70
CA THR A 97 14.37 -17.49 11.17
C THR A 97 14.19 -17.32 9.66
N SER A 98 14.73 -18.25 8.86
CA SER A 98 14.73 -18.15 7.39
C SER A 98 13.34 -18.25 6.76
N HIS A 99 12.40 -18.94 7.40
CA HIS A 99 11.00 -18.99 7.00
C HIS A 99 10.09 -18.79 8.21
N GLN A 100 9.55 -17.58 8.36
CA GLN A 100 8.76 -17.18 9.51
C GLN A 100 7.29 -16.96 9.14
N MET A 101 6.40 -17.71 9.81
CA MET A 101 4.97 -17.71 9.51
C MET A 101 4.31 -16.32 9.65
N TRP A 102 4.71 -15.53 10.64
CA TRP A 102 4.15 -14.19 10.87
C TRP A 102 4.51 -13.23 9.73
N SER A 103 5.72 -13.34 9.20
CA SER A 103 6.20 -12.58 8.04
C SER A 103 5.43 -12.95 6.78
N SER A 104 5.24 -14.25 6.51
CA SER A 104 4.42 -14.73 5.40
C SER A 104 2.96 -14.27 5.51
N ALA A 105 2.38 -14.32 6.72
CA ALA A 105 1.01 -13.86 6.97
C ALA A 105 0.82 -12.35 6.71
N MET A 106 1.90 -11.58 6.82
CA MET A 106 1.93 -10.13 6.60
C MET A 106 2.04 -9.71 5.13
N ILE A 107 2.00 -10.67 4.21
CA ILE A 107 1.68 -10.42 2.80
C ILE A 107 0.16 -10.55 2.61
N LEU A 108 -0.43 -11.63 3.13
CA LEU A 108 -1.84 -11.96 2.93
C LEU A 108 -2.79 -10.98 3.63
N THR A 109 -2.48 -10.57 4.86
CA THR A 109 -3.39 -9.73 5.65
C THR A 109 -3.57 -8.34 5.04
N PRO A 110 -2.51 -7.59 4.69
CA PRO A 110 -2.68 -6.28 4.05
C PRO A 110 -3.19 -6.40 2.61
N ALA A 111 -2.87 -7.48 1.87
CA ALA A 111 -3.47 -7.72 0.56
C ALA A 111 -5.00 -7.85 0.66
N LEU A 112 -5.51 -8.71 1.54
CA LEU A 112 -6.95 -8.94 1.65
C LEU A 112 -7.69 -7.76 2.30
N ARG A 113 -7.17 -7.22 3.41
CA ARG A 113 -7.88 -6.21 4.21
C ARG A 113 -7.53 -4.76 3.87
N GLY A 114 -6.40 -4.53 3.21
CA GLY A 114 -5.93 -3.21 2.79
C GLY A 114 -6.17 -2.99 1.30
N LEU A 115 -5.42 -3.71 0.45
CA LEU A 115 -5.48 -3.60 -1.00
C LEU A 115 -6.88 -3.89 -1.57
N PHE A 116 -7.49 -5.02 -1.19
CA PHE A 116 -8.86 -5.34 -1.61
C PHE A 116 -9.94 -4.83 -0.65
N GLY A 117 -9.54 -4.37 0.55
CA GLY A 117 -10.45 -3.80 1.53
C GLY A 117 -11.55 -4.74 2.03
N LEU A 118 -11.29 -6.05 2.10
CA LEU A 118 -12.29 -7.03 2.46
C LEU A 118 -12.64 -7.00 3.96
N GLY A 119 -13.94 -6.97 4.24
CA GLY A 119 -14.54 -7.12 5.56
C GLY A 119 -15.59 -8.23 5.56
N TRP A 120 -15.56 -9.12 6.56
CA TRP A 120 -16.45 -10.27 6.62
C TRP A 120 -17.51 -10.06 7.69
N ASN A 121 -18.78 -10.24 7.32
CA ASN A 121 -19.89 -10.44 8.24
C ASN A 121 -20.60 -11.75 7.88
N ALA A 122 -20.04 -12.86 8.37
CA ALA A 122 -20.55 -14.20 8.07
C ALA A 122 -21.99 -14.42 8.57
N ALA A 123 -22.37 -13.82 9.70
CA ALA A 123 -23.72 -13.94 10.26
C ALA A 123 -24.79 -13.30 9.38
N GLN A 124 -24.42 -12.33 8.54
CA GLN A 124 -25.32 -11.63 7.61
C GLN A 124 -25.02 -11.98 6.14
N HIS A 125 -24.20 -13.01 5.88
CA HIS A 125 -23.73 -13.37 4.53
C HIS A 125 -23.28 -12.15 3.70
N THR A 126 -22.62 -11.21 4.36
CA THR A 126 -22.22 -9.93 3.78
C THR A 126 -20.71 -9.83 3.71
N LEU A 127 -20.22 -9.48 2.53
CA LEU A 127 -18.81 -9.17 2.28
C LEU A 127 -18.69 -7.67 1.96
N SER A 128 -18.11 -6.92 2.87
CA SER A 128 -17.79 -5.51 2.65
C SER A 128 -16.50 -5.39 1.86
N VAL A 129 -16.45 -4.42 0.94
CA VAL A 129 -15.29 -4.16 0.08
C VAL A 129 -14.96 -2.67 0.07
N ASN A 130 -13.66 -2.35 0.04
CA ASN A 130 -13.13 -1.01 -0.20
C ASN A 130 -11.79 -1.11 -0.93
N PRO A 131 -11.80 -1.42 -2.24
CA PRO A 131 -10.59 -1.70 -2.98
C PRO A 131 -9.74 -0.44 -3.18
N HIS A 132 -8.44 -0.55 -2.92
CA HIS A 132 -7.42 0.46 -3.18
C HIS A 132 -6.43 -0.07 -4.23
N LEU A 133 -6.97 -0.51 -5.38
CA LEU A 133 -6.17 -1.14 -6.42
C LEU A 133 -5.15 -0.16 -7.02
N PRO A 134 -3.96 -0.63 -7.45
CA PRO A 134 -2.99 0.23 -8.11
C PRO A 134 -3.64 0.92 -9.32
N ALA A 135 -3.22 2.15 -9.58
CA ALA A 135 -3.82 2.97 -10.62
C ALA A 135 -3.69 2.33 -12.02
N SER A 136 -2.68 1.50 -12.26
CA SER A 136 -2.51 0.79 -13.53
C SER A 136 -3.43 -0.44 -13.72
N TRP A 137 -4.02 -0.97 -12.65
CA TRP A 137 -4.86 -2.18 -12.74
C TRP A 137 -6.24 -1.87 -13.30
N GLU A 138 -6.57 -2.40 -14.49
CA GLU A 138 -7.92 -2.30 -15.06
C GLU A 138 -8.91 -3.30 -14.43
N HIS A 139 -8.38 -4.46 -14.01
CA HIS A 139 -9.17 -5.58 -13.50
C HIS A 139 -8.45 -6.27 -12.35
N ALA A 140 -9.22 -6.83 -11.42
CA ALA A 140 -8.72 -7.75 -10.41
C ALA A 140 -9.74 -8.85 -10.13
N ARG A 141 -9.26 -10.05 -9.78
CA ARG A 141 -10.13 -11.17 -9.39
C ARG A 141 -9.61 -11.83 -8.13
N LEU A 142 -10.53 -12.17 -7.22
CA LEU A 142 -10.26 -13.02 -6.08
C LEU A 142 -11.11 -14.27 -6.22
N HIS A 143 -10.50 -15.43 -6.01
CA HIS A 143 -11.18 -16.71 -6.06
C HIS A 143 -11.26 -17.32 -4.67
N ASN A 144 -12.33 -18.08 -4.41
CA ASN A 144 -12.51 -18.85 -3.20
C ASN A 144 -12.40 -18.05 -1.89
N VAL A 145 -12.87 -16.79 -1.89
CA VAL A 145 -12.94 -15.98 -0.66
C VAL A 145 -13.94 -16.65 0.30
N PRO A 146 -13.51 -17.08 1.50
CA PRO A 146 -14.40 -17.76 2.42
C PRO A 146 -15.40 -16.78 3.04
N LEU A 147 -16.68 -17.15 3.10
CA LEU A 147 -17.73 -16.40 3.79
C LEU A 147 -18.71 -17.38 4.46
N GLY A 148 -18.49 -17.67 5.74
CA GLY A 148 -19.22 -18.76 6.42
C GLY A 148 -18.96 -20.10 5.72
N ALA A 149 -20.02 -20.81 5.35
CA ALA A 149 -19.94 -22.05 4.59
C ALA A 149 -19.67 -21.82 3.09
N ALA A 150 -19.95 -20.63 2.56
CA ALA A 150 -19.82 -20.31 1.15
C ALA A 150 -18.36 -20.04 0.72
N ARG A 151 -18.13 -20.14 -0.58
CA ARG A 151 -16.96 -19.60 -1.28
C ARG A 151 -17.43 -18.56 -2.28
N VAL A 152 -16.78 -17.41 -2.27
CA VAL A 152 -17.12 -16.26 -3.10
C VAL A 152 -15.97 -15.98 -4.07
N ASP A 153 -16.30 -15.90 -5.35
CA ASP A 153 -15.44 -15.31 -6.35
C ASP A 153 -15.83 -13.85 -6.53
N LEU A 154 -14.85 -12.95 -6.50
CA LEU A 154 -15.01 -11.52 -6.75
C LEU A 154 -14.30 -11.14 -8.04
N GLU A 155 -14.98 -10.34 -8.86
CA GLU A 155 -14.41 -9.69 -10.03
C GLU A 155 -14.59 -8.18 -9.90
N MET A 156 -13.51 -7.45 -10.12
CA MET A 156 -13.47 -5.99 -10.09
C MET A 156 -13.03 -5.48 -11.45
N SER A 157 -13.80 -4.58 -12.07
CA SER A 157 -13.48 -3.95 -13.34
C SER A 157 -13.69 -2.44 -13.28
N ARG A 158 -12.75 -1.67 -13.83
CA ARG A 158 -12.94 -0.23 -14.01
C ARG A 158 -13.76 0.00 -15.29
N GLU A 159 -14.86 0.73 -15.16
CA GLU A 159 -15.76 1.04 -16.27
C GLU A 159 -16.13 2.53 -16.20
N GLY A 160 -15.45 3.34 -17.02
CA GLY A 160 -15.49 4.80 -16.88
C GLY A 160 -14.94 5.26 -15.52
N GLY A 161 -15.54 6.30 -14.93
CA GLY A 161 -15.16 6.80 -13.60
C GLY A 161 -15.69 5.96 -12.42
N LYS A 162 -15.91 4.66 -12.61
CA LYS A 162 -16.51 3.75 -11.63
C LYS A 162 -15.74 2.43 -11.56
N LEU A 163 -15.71 1.82 -10.38
CA LEU A 163 -15.28 0.45 -10.15
C LEU A 163 -16.53 -0.42 -9.96
N ILE A 164 -16.70 -1.39 -10.86
CA ILE A 164 -17.78 -2.37 -10.79
C ILE A 164 -17.23 -3.63 -10.12
N ILE A 165 -17.93 -4.11 -9.10
CA ILE A 165 -17.55 -5.27 -8.30
C ILE A 165 -18.67 -6.29 -8.39
N ARG A 166 -18.38 -7.48 -8.90
CA ARG A 166 -19.33 -8.58 -9.07
C ARG A 166 -18.88 -9.75 -8.25
N GLY A 167 -19.80 -10.30 -7.47
CA GLY A 167 -19.59 -11.46 -6.63
C GLY A 167 -20.40 -12.66 -7.10
N ARG A 168 -19.83 -13.85 -6.99
CA ARG A 168 -20.53 -15.11 -7.21
C ARG A 168 -20.24 -16.02 -6.03
N ALA A 169 -21.29 -16.45 -5.33
CA ALA A 169 -21.17 -17.40 -4.23
C ALA A 169 -21.62 -18.81 -4.65
N SER A 170 -20.98 -19.82 -4.09
CA SER A 170 -21.46 -21.20 -4.16
C SER A 170 -22.56 -21.44 -3.13
N GLY A 171 -23.78 -21.75 -3.55
CA GLY A 171 -24.83 -22.33 -2.71
C GLY A 171 -25.65 -21.37 -1.83
N GLU A 172 -25.21 -20.12 -1.61
CA GLU A 172 -25.90 -19.14 -0.76
C GLU A 172 -26.03 -17.76 -1.43
N ALA A 173 -26.97 -16.95 -0.96
CA ALA A 173 -27.09 -15.55 -1.40
C ALA A 173 -25.92 -14.71 -0.84
N LEU A 174 -25.33 -13.88 -1.69
CA LEU A 174 -24.23 -12.99 -1.34
C LEU A 174 -24.70 -11.54 -1.32
N CYS A 175 -24.40 -10.83 -0.25
CA CYS A 175 -24.55 -9.38 -0.19
C CYS A 175 -23.17 -8.71 -0.23
N LEU A 176 -22.95 -7.85 -1.23
CA LEU A 176 -21.80 -6.95 -1.26
C LEU A 176 -22.17 -5.60 -0.64
N ALA A 177 -21.25 -5.03 0.13
CA ALA A 177 -21.42 -3.71 0.75
C ALA A 177 -20.18 -2.86 0.56
N ALA A 178 -20.35 -1.54 0.39
CA ALA A 178 -19.24 -0.60 0.51
C ALA A 178 -18.80 -0.51 1.98
N HIS A 179 -17.51 -0.41 2.25
CA HIS A 179 -17.01 -0.22 3.61
C HIS A 179 -17.53 1.09 4.22
N ALA A 180 -17.80 1.08 5.53
CA ALA A 180 -18.32 2.20 6.34
C ALA A 180 -19.82 2.51 6.26
N GLU A 181 -20.60 1.80 5.44
CA GLU A 181 -22.06 1.83 5.54
C GLU A 181 -22.60 0.46 5.98
N PRO A 182 -23.56 0.38 6.93
CA PRO A 182 -24.40 -0.79 6.99
C PRO A 182 -25.04 -0.96 5.61
N ALA A 183 -25.23 -2.20 5.16
CA ALA A 183 -25.97 -2.48 3.93
C ALA A 183 -27.44 -2.03 4.12
N ASN A 184 -27.68 -0.73 3.99
CA ASN A 184 -28.99 -0.11 4.08
C ASN A 184 -29.74 -0.21 2.74
N GLY A 185 -29.09 -0.79 1.72
CA GLY A 185 -29.68 -1.13 0.43
C GLY A 185 -30.08 -2.60 0.34
N PRO A 186 -30.84 -2.97 -0.72
CA PRO A 186 -31.17 -4.37 -0.97
C PRO A 186 -29.89 -5.19 -1.17
N CYS A 187 -29.86 -6.40 -0.60
CA CYS A 187 -28.77 -7.35 -0.81
C CYS A 187 -28.53 -7.55 -2.32
N SER A 188 -27.31 -7.27 -2.76
CA SER A 188 -26.90 -7.37 -4.16
C SER A 188 -25.54 -8.03 -4.23
N ALA A 189 -25.36 -8.93 -5.20
CA ALA A 189 -24.06 -9.52 -5.54
C ALA A 189 -23.25 -8.62 -6.49
N GLU A 190 -23.75 -7.44 -6.84
CA GLU A 190 -23.04 -6.42 -7.60
C GLU A 190 -23.02 -5.09 -6.82
N LEU A 191 -21.87 -4.43 -6.82
CA LEU A 191 -21.63 -3.13 -6.20
C LEU A 191 -20.88 -2.22 -7.18
N THR A 192 -21.28 -0.95 -7.23
CA THR A 192 -20.62 0.07 -8.05
C THR A 192 -20.10 1.17 -7.14
N LEU A 193 -18.79 1.42 -7.19
CA LEU A 193 -18.12 2.48 -6.42
C LEU A 193 -17.62 3.58 -7.35
N PRO A 194 -17.74 4.87 -6.99
CA PRO A 194 -17.09 5.94 -7.74
C PRO A 194 -15.57 5.82 -7.62
N LEU A 195 -14.85 6.07 -8.72
CA LEU A 195 -13.40 6.19 -8.66
C LEU A 195 -12.98 7.60 -8.21
N PRO A 196 -11.85 7.74 -7.49
CA PRO A 196 -11.25 9.05 -7.21
C PRO A 196 -10.95 9.80 -8.50
N ALA A 197 -10.99 11.14 -8.48
CA ALA A 197 -10.73 11.96 -9.68
C ALA A 197 -9.33 11.72 -10.29
N VAL A 198 -8.36 11.40 -9.44
CA VAL A 198 -6.99 11.02 -9.80
C VAL A 198 -6.59 9.80 -9.01
N GLU A 199 -5.80 8.91 -9.58
CA GLU A 199 -5.17 7.80 -8.87
C GLU A 199 -3.71 7.74 -9.30
N LEU A 200 -2.82 7.47 -8.34
CA LEU A 200 -1.39 7.35 -8.59
C LEU A 200 -0.89 5.96 -8.26
N GLU A 201 0.26 5.62 -8.82
CA GLU A 201 1.02 4.44 -8.44
C GLU A 201 2.50 4.81 -8.36
N LEU A 202 3.11 4.41 -7.24
CA LEU A 202 4.54 4.57 -7.03
C LEU A 202 5.30 3.42 -7.71
N PRO A 203 6.47 3.67 -8.31
CA PRO A 203 7.36 2.60 -8.71
C PRO A 203 7.78 1.79 -7.48
N HIS A 204 7.78 0.47 -7.59
CA HIS A 204 8.21 -0.43 -6.53
C HIS A 204 9.08 -1.54 -7.12
N ALA A 205 10.19 -1.82 -6.46
CA ALA A 205 11.08 -2.94 -6.74
C ALA A 205 11.92 -3.20 -5.50
N LEU A 206 12.39 -4.44 -5.30
CA LEU A 206 13.46 -4.65 -4.33
C LEU A 206 14.78 -4.14 -4.92
N PRO A 207 15.68 -3.57 -4.10
CA PRO A 207 17.00 -3.16 -4.57
C PRO A 207 17.94 -4.37 -4.69
N ASP A 208 19.15 -4.16 -5.19
CA ASP A 208 20.18 -5.20 -5.20
C ASP A 208 20.64 -5.53 -3.77
N PRO A 209 21.03 -6.79 -3.48
CA PRO A 209 21.56 -7.18 -2.17
C PRO A 209 22.69 -6.25 -1.70
N GLY A 210 22.63 -5.84 -0.43
CA GLY A 210 23.60 -4.92 0.17
C GLY A 210 23.35 -3.44 -0.12
N SER A 211 22.34 -3.09 -0.93
CA SER A 211 21.98 -1.69 -1.19
C SER A 211 21.43 -0.98 0.06
N SER A 212 21.70 0.32 0.17
CA SER A 212 21.03 1.22 1.11
C SER A 212 19.72 1.77 0.54
N THR A 213 18.83 2.25 1.43
CA THR A 213 17.54 2.87 1.03
C THR A 213 17.74 4.10 0.14
N SER A 214 17.04 4.16 -0.99
CA SER A 214 17.13 5.27 -1.97
C SER A 214 15.85 5.50 -2.79
N GLN A 215 14.80 4.69 -2.61
CA GLN A 215 13.56 4.87 -3.38
C GLN A 215 12.67 5.99 -2.84
N LEU A 216 11.86 6.55 -3.75
CA LEU A 216 10.80 7.51 -3.44
C LEU A 216 9.87 6.99 -2.34
N LYS A 217 9.52 7.86 -1.39
CA LYS A 217 8.54 7.61 -0.31
C LYS A 217 7.37 8.56 -0.43
N ALA A 218 6.13 8.05 -0.31
CA ALA A 218 4.95 8.88 -0.11
C ALA A 218 4.71 9.08 1.40
N VAL A 219 5.26 10.16 1.95
CA VAL A 219 5.22 10.44 3.40
C VAL A 219 3.95 11.16 3.84
N GLY A 220 3.13 11.65 2.91
CA GLY A 220 1.84 12.26 3.19
C GLY A 220 0.86 12.12 2.03
N GLU A 221 -0.38 11.81 2.37
CA GLU A 221 -1.50 11.66 1.43
C GLU A 221 -2.75 12.27 2.07
N GLN A 222 -3.21 13.41 1.55
CA GLN A 222 -4.34 14.15 2.10
C GLN A 222 -5.39 14.42 1.03
N TRP A 223 -6.56 13.82 1.24
CA TRP A 223 -7.71 13.93 0.35
C TRP A 223 -8.72 14.96 0.86
N SER A 224 -9.31 15.69 -0.07
CA SER A 224 -10.47 16.55 0.12
C SER A 224 -11.37 16.44 -1.11
N ALA A 225 -12.57 17.04 -1.08
CA ALA A 225 -13.56 16.88 -2.13
C ALA A 225 -13.02 17.13 -3.56
N ASN A 226 -12.20 18.18 -3.73
CA ASN A 226 -11.72 18.63 -5.05
C ASN A 226 -10.19 18.71 -5.15
N GLN A 227 -9.48 18.09 -4.20
CA GLN A 227 -8.02 18.19 -4.14
C GLN A 227 -7.40 16.96 -3.48
N LEU A 228 -6.25 16.55 -4.03
CA LEU A 228 -5.27 15.66 -3.40
C LEU A 228 -3.98 16.43 -3.17
N MET A 229 -3.43 16.37 -1.96
CA MET A 229 -2.09 16.84 -1.64
C MET A 229 -1.21 15.66 -1.25
N LEU A 230 -0.12 15.49 -1.98
CA LEU A 230 0.90 14.48 -1.73
C LEU A 230 2.18 15.13 -1.24
N THR A 231 2.74 14.60 -0.15
CA THR A 231 4.08 14.92 0.30
C THR A 231 4.97 13.73 -0.01
N LEU A 232 6.00 13.94 -0.83
CA LEU A 232 6.92 12.92 -1.28
C LEU A 232 8.33 13.21 -0.77
N GLU A 233 9.11 12.17 -0.51
CA GLU A 233 10.54 12.28 -0.20
C GLU A 233 11.37 11.35 -1.08
N ALA A 234 12.47 11.84 -1.65
CA ALA A 234 13.42 11.05 -2.43
C ALA A 234 14.83 11.66 -2.35
N PRO A 235 15.90 10.94 -2.77
CA PRO A 235 17.25 11.51 -2.77
C PRO A 235 17.36 12.86 -3.50
N GLY A 236 18.15 13.77 -2.97
CA GLY A 236 18.33 15.10 -3.55
C GLY A 236 18.80 15.07 -5.00
N GLY A 237 18.23 15.93 -5.83
CA GLY A 237 18.50 16.01 -7.26
C GLY A 237 17.92 14.88 -8.11
N SER A 238 17.20 13.92 -7.51
CA SER A 238 16.58 12.83 -8.24
C SER A 238 15.33 13.27 -9.02
N SER A 239 14.89 12.42 -9.94
CA SER A 239 13.60 12.56 -10.61
C SER A 239 12.92 11.22 -10.75
N HIS A 240 11.62 11.20 -10.49
CA HIS A 240 10.81 9.99 -10.49
C HIS A 240 9.52 10.18 -11.29
N ASP A 241 9.17 9.17 -12.07
CA ASP A 241 7.91 9.08 -12.78
C ASP A 241 6.92 8.27 -11.93
N LEU A 242 5.73 8.80 -11.69
CA LEU A 242 4.63 8.11 -11.03
C LEU A 242 3.51 7.94 -12.04
N PHE A 243 2.97 6.73 -12.19
CA PHE A 243 1.82 6.52 -13.06
C PHE A 243 0.63 7.34 -12.54
N LEU A 244 -0.13 7.92 -13.46
CA LEU A 244 -1.29 8.75 -13.17
C LEU A 244 -2.48 8.26 -14.00
N ARG A 245 -3.54 7.82 -13.33
CA ARG A 245 -4.87 7.68 -13.91
C ARG A 245 -5.68 8.95 -13.61
N ARG A 246 -6.39 9.44 -14.62
CA ARG A 246 -7.31 10.58 -14.51
C ARG A 246 -8.71 10.08 -14.81
N ASN A 247 -9.57 10.11 -13.79
CA ASN A 247 -10.99 9.77 -13.93
C ASN A 247 -11.86 11.04 -14.06
N ALA A 248 -11.34 12.21 -13.66
CA ALA A 248 -11.94 13.51 -13.91
C ALA A 248 -11.32 14.21 -15.15
N GLY A 249 -12.12 15.02 -15.85
CA GLY A 249 -11.70 15.68 -17.10
C GLY A 249 -10.74 16.86 -16.92
N ASN A 250 -10.81 17.60 -15.79
CA ASN A 250 -10.11 18.88 -15.60
C ASN A 250 -9.09 18.85 -14.46
N VAL A 251 -8.17 17.88 -14.49
CA VAL A 251 -7.13 17.74 -13.47
C VAL A 251 -5.99 18.74 -13.71
N HIS A 252 -5.72 19.60 -12.73
CA HIS A 252 -4.57 20.49 -12.69
C HIS A 252 -3.54 19.98 -11.67
N VAL A 253 -2.26 20.10 -11.99
CA VAL A 253 -1.15 19.60 -11.15
C VAL A 253 -0.14 20.70 -10.92
N THR A 254 0.28 20.87 -9.66
CA THR A 254 1.38 21.77 -9.27
C THR A 254 2.42 21.00 -8.46
N GLY A 255 3.69 21.36 -8.60
CA GLY A 255 4.80 20.67 -7.92
C GLY A 255 5.33 19.43 -8.65
N ALA A 256 4.80 19.12 -9.84
CA ALA A 256 5.27 18.07 -10.73
C ALA A 256 4.98 18.46 -12.20
N GLU A 257 5.72 17.87 -13.13
CA GLU A 257 5.47 17.96 -14.57
C GLU A 257 4.38 16.94 -14.95
N LEU A 258 3.27 17.40 -15.55
CA LEU A 258 2.17 16.54 -15.99
C LEU A 258 2.44 15.98 -17.39
N LEU A 259 2.46 14.65 -17.51
CA LEU A 259 2.64 13.90 -18.74
C LEU A 259 1.36 13.08 -19.06
N PRO A 260 1.24 12.45 -20.25
CA PRO A 260 -0.03 11.82 -20.67
C PRO A 260 -0.61 10.77 -19.72
N ASN A 261 0.21 9.92 -19.10
CA ASN A 261 -0.23 8.87 -18.18
C ASN A 261 0.61 8.80 -16.90
N ARG A 262 1.31 9.88 -16.58
CA ARG A 262 2.23 9.95 -15.44
C ARG A 262 2.45 11.39 -15.03
N ILE A 263 3.00 11.57 -13.84
CA ILE A 263 3.65 12.81 -13.44
C ILE A 263 5.15 12.56 -13.29
N ARG A 264 5.95 13.58 -13.56
CA ARG A 264 7.37 13.58 -13.25
C ARG A 264 7.65 14.55 -12.12
N VAL A 265 8.12 14.01 -11.00
CA VAL A 265 8.51 14.78 -9.82
C VAL A 265 10.02 14.95 -9.86
N ARG A 266 10.48 16.18 -9.62
CA ARG A 266 11.91 16.51 -9.52
C ARG A 266 12.18 17.02 -8.12
N PHE A 267 13.19 16.46 -7.48
CA PHE A 267 13.53 16.81 -6.11
C PHE A 267 14.61 17.89 -6.09
N PRO A 268 14.56 18.84 -5.14
CA PRO A 268 15.60 19.83 -4.95
C PRO A 268 16.99 19.20 -4.79
N GLN A 269 18.05 19.94 -5.11
CA GLN A 269 19.42 19.51 -4.80
C GLN A 269 19.65 19.53 -3.28
N GLY A 270 20.39 18.56 -2.75
CA GLY A 270 20.69 18.47 -1.32
C GLY A 270 21.25 17.10 -0.94
N SER A 271 21.80 16.99 0.27
CA SER A 271 22.24 15.70 0.81
C SER A 271 21.05 14.90 1.36
N GLY A 272 21.09 13.57 1.19
CA GLY A 272 20.03 12.68 1.66
C GLY A 272 18.69 12.90 0.96
N TYR A 273 17.61 12.57 1.65
CA TYR A 273 16.25 12.72 1.13
C TYR A 273 15.79 14.18 1.20
N GLN A 274 15.14 14.63 0.14
CA GLN A 274 14.54 15.95 -0.02
C GLN A 274 13.03 15.79 -0.15
N THR A 275 12.28 16.78 0.32
CA THR A 275 10.82 16.77 0.27
C THR A 275 10.31 17.54 -0.94
N GLN A 276 9.29 17.01 -1.61
CA GLN A 276 8.54 17.70 -2.65
C GLN A 276 7.04 17.51 -2.42
N VAL A 277 6.28 18.60 -2.51
CA VAL A 277 4.81 18.56 -2.44
C VAL A 277 4.24 18.61 -3.85
N VAL A 278 3.32 17.68 -4.13
CA VAL A 278 2.55 17.65 -5.38
C VAL A 278 1.08 17.82 -5.03
N LYS A 279 0.42 18.77 -5.69
CA LYS A 279 -1.00 19.07 -5.47
C LYS A 279 -1.76 18.86 -6.77
N PHE A 280 -2.86 18.12 -6.67
CA PHE A 280 -3.85 17.89 -7.73
C PHE A 280 -5.14 18.61 -7.36
N THR A 281 -5.76 19.30 -8.33
CA THR A 281 -7.09 19.91 -8.16
C THR A 281 -7.96 19.61 -9.38
N TRP A 282 -9.26 19.42 -9.17
CA TRP A 282 -10.23 19.11 -10.23
C TRP A 282 -11.58 19.79 -9.99
#